data_AF-A0A915CDE6-F1
#
_entry.id   AF-A0A915CDE6-F1
#
_cell.length_a   1.000
_cell.length_b   1.000
_cell.length_c   1.000
_cell.angle_alpha   90.00
_cell.angle_beta   90.00
_cell.angle_gamma   90.00
#
_symmetry.space_group_name_H-M   'P 1'
#
loop_
_entity.id
_entity.type
_entity.pdbx_description
1 polymer ?
#
loop_
_entity_poly.entity_id
_entity_poly.type
_entity_poly.pdbx_seq_one_letter_code
_entity_poly.pdbx_strand_id
1 'polypeptide(L)'
;MLNLRILRRFRLLYRLNFNKKLHITQQRIGSSKSAKSKSSGNDTSTSRPSFEEINSRYAQKIVRLGELLNEAQQNYRNNNAKRLLEMRDLVSRIEKKACSANSRLVPIGSLSNSFVFDSSSDVDVCFFPLLARELRAEFNADFHQNLSFRERFMRIMFERIVGDEEIGGNDLNMDECMVLYRARVPILVIKYKNGLSVDVQFPSDSYQAMRNTNLVRHYAMADRRFGLVYMWLRTLFRSLGIMRSKEGLFSSYHILCLVAHFLQCTSGALSKTVLPVLIRSHAHLVGPDVDIDKVVEMLGQPVEGRTLQGWCSENRMNAGELAVRLIDYYANMDIFRCAISLDKGTLERKKQPSSENWLQIFDPYSKANVCKRRDAGDAFQHAINFVFHKMQDAQRVMNR
;
A
#
# COMPACT_ATOMS: atom_id res chain seq x y z
N MET A 1 6.83 22.33 4.61
CA MET A 1 7.93 21.60 3.93
C MET A 1 8.96 21.18 4.96
N LEU A 2 8.97 19.90 5.34
CA LEU A 2 9.88 19.35 6.33
C LEU A 2 11.32 19.40 5.79
N ASN A 3 12.15 20.24 6.40
CA ASN A 3 13.59 20.29 6.18
C ASN A 3 14.19 18.88 6.42
N LEU A 4 15.09 18.41 5.56
CA LEU A 4 15.83 17.14 5.74
C LEU A 4 16.46 17.01 7.14
N ARG A 5 16.77 18.14 7.81
CA ARG A 5 17.22 18.19 9.22
C ARG A 5 16.12 17.84 10.24
N ILE A 6 14.86 18.19 9.98
CA ILE A 6 13.69 17.86 10.84
C ILE A 6 13.36 16.37 10.73
N LEU A 7 13.45 15.77 9.54
CA LEU A 7 13.29 14.33 9.33
C LEU A 7 14.38 13.52 10.06
N ARG A 8 15.63 14.00 10.07
CA ARG A 8 16.72 13.40 10.87
C ARG A 8 16.43 13.47 12.38
N ARG A 9 15.88 14.58 12.88
CA ARG A 9 15.53 14.76 14.30
C ARG A 9 14.35 13.89 14.74
N PHE A 10 13.34 13.70 13.89
CA PHE A 10 12.24 12.75 14.15
C PHE A 10 12.73 11.31 14.10
N ARG A 11 13.60 10.94 13.16
CA ARG A 11 14.20 9.59 13.10
C ARG A 11 14.98 9.25 14.38
N LEU A 12 15.64 10.24 14.98
CA LEU A 12 16.33 10.11 16.27
C LEU A 12 15.33 9.97 17.45
N LEU A 13 14.34 10.88 17.54
CA LEU A 13 13.33 10.88 18.61
C LEU A 13 12.39 9.66 18.56
N TYR A 14 12.02 9.22 17.36
CA TYR A 14 11.19 8.04 17.14
C TYR A 14 11.99 6.76 17.44
N ARG A 15 13.26 6.63 17.03
CA ARG A 15 14.11 5.49 17.47
C ARG A 15 14.23 5.41 18.99
N LEU A 16 14.44 6.56 19.66
CA LEU A 16 14.60 6.61 21.11
C LEU A 16 13.30 6.33 21.87
N ASN A 17 12.15 6.81 21.40
CA ASN A 17 10.86 6.61 22.05
C ASN A 17 10.16 5.30 21.67
N PHE A 18 10.36 4.79 20.45
CA PHE A 18 9.80 3.52 20.00
C PHE A 18 10.50 2.34 20.68
N ASN A 19 11.83 2.37 20.82
CA ASN A 19 12.56 1.35 21.59
C ASN A 19 12.21 1.39 23.09
N LYS A 20 12.00 2.58 23.68
CA LYS A 20 11.50 2.70 25.05
C LYS A 20 10.08 2.14 25.21
N LYS A 21 9.17 2.41 24.27
CA LYS A 21 7.79 1.87 24.33
C LYS A 21 7.73 0.38 24.07
N LEU A 22 8.53 -0.20 23.17
CA LEU A 22 8.62 -1.65 22.98
C LEU A 22 9.11 -2.36 24.24
N HIS A 23 10.09 -1.79 24.95
CA HIS A 23 10.60 -2.36 26.20
C HIS A 23 9.60 -2.22 27.37
N ILE A 24 8.87 -1.10 27.43
CA ILE A 24 7.82 -0.87 28.44
C ILE A 24 6.61 -1.79 28.20
N THR A 25 6.26 -2.08 26.94
CA THR A 25 5.17 -3.02 26.61
C THR A 25 5.56 -4.47 26.92
N GLN A 26 6.84 -4.86 26.77
CA GLN A 26 7.32 -6.18 27.20
C GLN A 26 7.36 -6.34 28.72
N GLN A 27 7.66 -5.28 29.49
CA GLN A 27 7.63 -5.33 30.96
C GLN A 27 6.21 -5.25 31.55
N ARG A 28 5.23 -4.65 30.87
CA ARG A 28 3.84 -4.52 31.36
C ARG A 28 2.93 -5.71 31.09
N ILE A 29 3.40 -6.75 30.41
CA ILE A 29 2.67 -8.03 30.26
C ILE A 29 2.75 -8.88 31.55
N GLY A 30 3.62 -8.51 32.51
CA GLY A 30 3.79 -9.24 33.78
C GLY A 30 3.03 -8.73 35.01
N SER A 31 2.21 -7.67 34.91
CA SER A 31 1.47 -7.19 36.10
C SER A 31 0.18 -6.46 35.73
N SER A 32 -0.93 -7.18 35.92
CA SER A 32 -2.26 -6.59 35.97
C SER A 32 -2.44 -5.82 37.28
N LYS A 33 -3.02 -4.60 37.20
CA LYS A 33 -4.10 -4.13 38.07
C LYS A 33 -4.65 -2.79 37.58
N SER A 34 -5.97 -2.71 37.57
CA SER A 34 -6.78 -1.56 37.14
C SER A 34 -6.55 -0.32 37.99
N ALA A 35 -6.51 0.85 37.37
CA ALA A 35 -6.82 2.11 38.03
C ALA A 35 -7.68 2.99 37.11
N LYS A 36 -8.93 3.22 37.55
CA LYS A 36 -9.86 4.23 37.01
C LYS A 36 -9.27 5.61 37.29
N SER A 37 -9.13 6.48 36.28
CA SER A 37 -8.87 7.91 36.49
C SER A 37 -10.04 8.74 35.96
N LYS A 38 -10.59 9.56 36.86
CA LYS A 38 -11.70 10.48 36.70
C LYS A 38 -11.42 11.54 35.62
N SER A 39 -12.44 11.86 34.83
CA SER A 39 -12.46 13.00 33.90
C SER A 39 -12.75 14.29 34.66
N SER A 40 -11.83 15.25 34.63
CA SER A 40 -12.11 16.65 34.94
C SER A 40 -12.00 17.45 33.64
N GLY A 41 -13.12 18.01 33.21
CA GLY A 41 -13.23 18.83 32.01
C GLY A 41 -12.54 20.18 32.17
N ASN A 42 -11.89 20.60 31.09
CA ASN A 42 -11.74 21.98 30.66
C ASN A 42 -11.13 21.95 29.24
N ASP A 43 -11.98 21.70 28.24
CA ASP A 43 -11.61 21.87 26.83
C ASP A 43 -11.94 23.31 26.43
N THR A 44 -10.95 24.19 26.53
CA THR A 44 -10.97 25.45 25.79
C THR A 44 -10.85 25.12 24.31
N SER A 45 -11.95 25.26 23.57
CA SER A 45 -12.01 25.03 22.13
C SER A 45 -11.21 26.09 21.36
N THR A 46 -9.89 25.92 21.27
CA THR A 46 -9.12 26.59 20.23
C THR A 46 -9.46 25.90 18.91
N SER A 47 -10.23 26.58 18.06
CA SER A 47 -10.56 26.10 16.71
C SER A 47 -9.28 25.73 15.96
N ARG A 48 -9.17 24.47 15.54
CA ARG A 48 -8.02 24.01 14.75
C ARG A 48 -8.01 24.76 13.41
N PRO A 49 -6.87 25.32 12.98
CA PRO A 49 -6.69 25.93 11.66
C PRO A 49 -7.22 25.04 10.54
N SER A 50 -8.09 25.57 9.68
CA SER A 50 -8.55 24.85 8.51
C SER A 50 -7.49 24.85 7.40
N PHE A 51 -7.66 24.01 6.38
CA PHE A 51 -6.80 24.03 5.19
C PHE A 51 -6.65 25.45 4.60
N GLU A 52 -7.69 26.27 4.64
CA GLU A 52 -7.71 27.64 4.12
C GLU A 52 -6.63 28.52 4.78
N GLU A 53 -6.38 28.34 6.07
CA GLU A 53 -5.31 29.05 6.80
C GLU A 53 -3.91 28.56 6.40
N ILE A 54 -3.75 27.26 6.16
CA ILE A 54 -2.49 26.69 5.66
C ILE A 54 -2.23 27.20 4.24
N ASN A 55 -3.28 27.25 3.40
CA ASN A 55 -3.18 27.66 2.01
C ASN A 55 -2.85 29.15 1.87
N SER A 56 -3.53 30.03 2.62
CA SER A 56 -3.24 31.48 2.58
C SER A 56 -1.78 31.77 2.94
N ARG A 57 -1.19 30.98 3.84
CA ARG A 57 0.18 31.16 4.32
C ARG A 57 1.24 30.50 3.44
N TYR A 58 0.92 29.39 2.78
CA TYR A 58 1.89 28.55 2.07
C TYR A 58 1.53 28.27 0.61
N ALA A 59 0.64 29.03 -0.01
CA ALA A 59 0.17 28.84 -1.39
C ALA A 59 1.29 28.53 -2.38
N GLN A 60 2.33 29.38 -2.45
CA GLN A 60 3.48 29.17 -3.35
C GLN A 60 4.22 27.86 -3.06
N LYS A 61 4.37 27.48 -1.79
CA LYS A 61 5.01 26.21 -1.40
C LYS A 61 4.14 25.00 -1.76
N ILE A 62 2.82 25.13 -1.70
CA ILE A 62 1.88 24.08 -2.09
C ILE A 62 1.93 23.87 -3.60
N VAL A 63 1.94 24.96 -4.39
CA VAL A 63 2.13 24.89 -5.85
C VAL A 63 3.48 24.24 -6.18
N ARG A 64 4.57 24.70 -5.54
CA ARG A 64 5.91 24.12 -5.74
C ARG A 64 5.97 22.64 -5.35
N LEU A 65 5.26 22.22 -4.31
CA LEU A 65 5.13 20.80 -3.98
C LEU A 65 4.48 20.02 -5.13
N GLY A 66 3.41 20.55 -5.73
CA GLY A 66 2.79 19.97 -6.91
C GLY A 66 3.78 19.81 -8.09
N GLU A 67 4.57 20.84 -8.37
CA GLU A 67 5.61 20.80 -9.42
C GLU A 67 6.67 19.73 -9.12
N LEU A 68 7.22 19.72 -7.90
CA LEU A 68 8.22 18.73 -7.47
C LEU A 68 7.71 17.30 -7.57
N LEU A 69 6.41 17.07 -7.32
CA LEU A 69 5.81 15.75 -7.50
C LEU A 69 5.75 15.34 -8.98
N ASN A 70 5.42 16.28 -9.87
CA ASN A 70 5.45 16.01 -11.31
C ASN A 70 6.88 15.75 -11.81
N GLU A 71 7.85 16.59 -11.41
CA GLU A 71 9.27 16.43 -11.74
C GLU A 71 9.78 15.05 -11.25
N ALA A 72 9.48 14.69 -10.00
CA ALA A 72 9.85 13.39 -9.45
C ALA A 72 9.24 12.23 -10.26
N GLN A 73 7.94 12.28 -10.56
CA GLN A 73 7.28 11.23 -11.35
C GLN A 73 7.91 11.09 -12.75
N GLN A 74 8.22 12.20 -13.42
CA GLN A 74 8.84 12.17 -14.74
C GLN A 74 10.26 11.57 -14.68
N ASN A 75 11.07 12.00 -13.71
CA ASN A 75 12.41 11.44 -13.49
C ASN A 75 12.35 9.95 -13.20
N TYR A 76 11.36 9.49 -12.41
CA TYR A 76 11.17 8.06 -12.15
C TYR A 76 10.83 7.27 -13.40
N ARG A 77 9.94 7.78 -14.25
CA ARG A 77 9.58 7.12 -15.52
C ARG A 77 10.80 6.99 -16.42
N ASN A 78 11.57 8.06 -16.59
CA ASN A 78 12.75 8.07 -17.45
C ASN A 78 13.84 7.12 -16.94
N ASN A 79 14.09 7.11 -15.62
CA ASN A 79 15.19 6.33 -15.04
C ASN A 79 14.86 4.85 -14.84
N ASN A 80 13.58 4.48 -14.70
CA ASN A 80 13.18 3.11 -14.39
C ASN A 80 12.65 2.32 -15.59
N ALA A 81 12.47 2.92 -16.77
CA ALA A 81 11.95 2.21 -17.95
C ALA A 81 12.79 0.98 -18.30
N LYS A 82 14.13 1.13 -18.34
CA LYS A 82 15.06 0.02 -18.59
C LYS A 82 14.93 -1.07 -17.52
N ARG A 83 14.91 -0.68 -16.25
CA ARG A 83 14.78 -1.60 -15.11
C ARG A 83 13.45 -2.37 -15.13
N LEU A 84 12.35 -1.72 -15.52
CA LEU A 84 11.05 -2.38 -15.67
C LEU A 84 11.10 -3.44 -16.76
N LEU A 85 11.80 -3.17 -17.86
CA LEU A 85 12.02 -4.14 -18.93
C LEU A 85 12.86 -5.32 -18.44
N GLU A 86 13.97 -5.06 -17.72
CA GLU A 86 14.82 -6.09 -17.11
C GLU A 86 14.04 -6.96 -16.11
N MET A 87 13.18 -6.37 -15.28
CA MET A 87 12.32 -7.09 -14.35
C MET A 87 11.28 -7.95 -15.06
N ARG A 88 10.68 -7.46 -16.15
CA ARG A 88 9.72 -8.24 -16.96
C ARG A 88 10.40 -9.41 -17.68
N ASP A 89 11.60 -9.18 -18.21
CA ASP A 89 12.42 -10.23 -18.81
C ASP A 89 12.76 -11.32 -17.78
N LEU A 90 13.19 -10.91 -16.58
CA LEU A 90 13.43 -11.84 -15.49
C LEU A 90 12.19 -12.69 -15.14
N VAL A 91 11.01 -12.05 -15.03
CA VAL A 91 9.76 -12.79 -14.79
C VAL A 91 9.47 -13.78 -15.93
N SER A 92 9.69 -13.39 -17.18
CA SER A 92 9.51 -14.26 -18.34
C SER A 92 10.43 -15.49 -18.29
N ARG A 93 11.70 -15.31 -17.91
CA ARG A 93 12.67 -16.41 -17.75
C ARG A 93 12.28 -17.33 -16.60
N ILE A 94 11.85 -16.78 -15.48
CA ILE A 94 11.32 -17.56 -14.35
C ILE A 94 10.08 -18.34 -14.77
N GLU A 95 9.12 -17.72 -15.45
CA GLU A 95 7.91 -18.40 -15.94
C GLU A 95 8.26 -19.56 -16.85
N LYS A 96 9.12 -19.34 -17.86
CA LYS A 96 9.55 -20.38 -18.81
C LYS A 96 10.14 -21.60 -18.12
N LYS A 97 10.83 -21.41 -17.00
CA LYS A 97 11.49 -22.49 -16.26
C LYS A 97 10.61 -23.15 -15.21
N ALA A 98 9.80 -22.35 -14.50
CA ALA A 98 8.99 -22.76 -13.38
C ALA A 98 7.64 -23.37 -13.80
N CYS A 99 7.05 -22.83 -14.87
CA CYS A 99 5.70 -23.16 -15.32
C CYS A 99 5.70 -24.16 -16.48
N SER A 100 4.58 -24.86 -16.64
CA SER A 100 4.25 -25.62 -17.86
C SER A 100 3.28 -24.83 -18.74
N ALA A 101 2.92 -25.37 -19.91
CA ALA A 101 1.90 -24.80 -20.80
C ALA A 101 0.52 -24.59 -20.12
N ASN A 102 0.26 -25.25 -18.99
CA ASN A 102 -0.99 -25.17 -18.23
C ASN A 102 -0.88 -24.20 -17.03
N SER A 103 0.12 -23.33 -16.99
CA SER A 103 0.32 -22.40 -15.89
C SER A 103 1.14 -21.19 -16.32
N ARG A 104 1.06 -20.11 -15.55
CA ARG A 104 1.87 -18.90 -15.79
C ARG A 104 2.16 -18.16 -14.50
N LEU A 105 3.06 -17.17 -14.59
CA LEU A 105 3.29 -16.18 -13.56
C LEU A 105 2.63 -14.86 -13.97
N VAL A 106 1.80 -14.32 -13.08
CA VAL A 106 1.12 -13.05 -13.30
C VAL A 106 1.83 -11.99 -12.47
N PRO A 107 2.49 -10.99 -13.09
CA PRO A 107 3.03 -9.85 -12.38
C PRO A 107 1.95 -9.15 -11.57
N ILE A 108 2.24 -8.83 -10.31
CA ILE A 108 1.35 -8.09 -9.42
C ILE A 108 2.09 -6.93 -8.76
N GLY A 109 1.38 -6.13 -7.96
CA GLY A 109 1.99 -5.06 -7.18
C GLY A 109 2.61 -3.97 -8.06
N SER A 110 3.78 -3.46 -7.67
CA SER A 110 4.37 -2.27 -8.30
C SER A 110 4.73 -2.48 -9.77
N LEU A 111 5.11 -3.70 -10.18
CA LEU A 111 5.48 -4.04 -11.56
C LEU A 111 4.28 -3.92 -12.53
N SER A 112 3.07 -4.21 -12.04
CA SER A 112 1.83 -4.15 -12.83
C SER A 112 1.09 -2.83 -12.68
N ASN A 113 1.30 -2.08 -11.60
CA ASN A 113 0.49 -0.90 -11.30
C ASN A 113 1.11 0.41 -11.79
N SER A 114 2.24 0.35 -12.52
CA SER A 114 3.07 1.49 -12.93
C SER A 114 3.56 2.36 -11.75
N PHE A 115 3.58 1.78 -10.54
CA PHE A 115 3.93 2.45 -9.29
C PHE A 115 5.26 1.95 -8.70
N VAL A 116 6.24 1.70 -9.57
CA VAL A 116 7.64 1.45 -9.18
C VAL A 116 8.33 2.79 -8.90
N PHE A 117 8.31 3.21 -7.64
CA PHE A 117 8.88 4.49 -7.19
C PHE A 117 10.22 4.38 -6.47
N ASP A 118 10.81 3.18 -6.38
CA ASP A 118 12.16 3.01 -5.87
C ASP A 118 12.93 1.87 -6.52
N SER A 119 14.25 2.00 -6.49
CA SER A 119 15.21 0.99 -6.93
C SER A 119 15.32 -0.21 -5.96
N SER A 120 14.46 -0.28 -4.96
CA SER A 120 14.37 -1.38 -4.00
C SER A 120 13.04 -2.13 -4.09
N SER A 121 12.24 -1.87 -5.13
CA SER A 121 10.95 -2.56 -5.29
C SER A 121 11.22 -4.02 -5.61
N ASP A 122 10.69 -4.89 -4.76
CA ASP A 122 10.63 -6.33 -4.97
C ASP A 122 9.76 -6.63 -6.21
N VAL A 123 10.02 -7.77 -6.85
CA VAL A 123 9.21 -8.28 -7.96
C VAL A 123 8.21 -9.27 -7.40
N ASP A 124 6.95 -8.85 -7.29
CA ASP A 124 5.86 -9.72 -6.87
C ASP A 124 5.20 -10.37 -8.09
N VAL A 125 5.07 -11.70 -8.09
CA VAL A 125 4.34 -12.46 -9.09
C VAL A 125 3.41 -13.47 -8.41
N CYS A 126 2.30 -13.80 -9.05
CA CYS A 126 1.40 -14.86 -8.61
C CYS A 126 1.39 -16.03 -9.58
N PHE A 127 1.48 -17.25 -9.06
CA PHE A 127 1.22 -18.46 -9.84
C PHE A 127 -0.26 -18.53 -10.24
N PHE A 128 -0.53 -18.86 -11.51
CA PHE A 128 -1.87 -19.00 -12.04
C PHE A 128 -2.00 -20.24 -12.93
N PRO A 129 -2.85 -21.23 -12.57
CA PRO A 129 -3.13 -22.37 -13.43
C PRO A 129 -4.02 -21.95 -14.61
N LEU A 130 -3.54 -22.18 -15.84
CA LEU A 130 -4.28 -22.01 -17.10
C LEU A 130 -5.17 -23.23 -17.37
N LEU A 131 -6.01 -23.55 -16.41
CA LEU A 131 -6.97 -24.65 -16.46
C LEU A 131 -8.39 -24.12 -16.60
N ALA A 132 -9.32 -24.96 -17.06
CA ALA A 132 -10.75 -24.68 -16.96
C ALA A 132 -11.15 -24.42 -15.49
N ARG A 133 -12.23 -23.66 -15.28
CA ARG A 133 -12.63 -23.16 -13.97
C ARG A 133 -12.76 -24.26 -12.91
N GLU A 134 -13.36 -25.38 -13.27
CA GLU A 134 -13.60 -26.52 -12.38
C GLU A 134 -12.28 -27.17 -11.96
N LEU A 135 -11.42 -27.50 -12.93
CA LEU A 135 -10.10 -28.09 -12.69
C LEU A 135 -9.17 -27.14 -11.93
N ARG A 136 -9.28 -25.83 -12.17
CA ARG A 136 -8.53 -24.82 -11.42
C ARG A 136 -8.96 -24.79 -9.96
N ALA A 137 -10.26 -24.87 -9.69
CA ALA A 137 -10.80 -24.92 -8.33
C ALA A 137 -10.35 -26.21 -7.61
N GLU A 138 -10.37 -27.36 -8.28
CA GLU A 138 -9.83 -28.62 -7.76
C GLU A 138 -8.34 -28.52 -7.43
N PHE A 139 -7.53 -28.03 -8.39
CA PHE A 139 -6.10 -27.81 -8.17
C PHE A 139 -5.84 -26.90 -6.95
N ASN A 140 -6.57 -25.79 -6.85
CA ASN A 140 -6.39 -24.86 -5.74
C ASN A 140 -6.84 -25.48 -4.41
N ALA A 141 -7.93 -26.24 -4.40
CA ALA A 141 -8.40 -26.96 -3.22
C ALA A 141 -7.33 -27.94 -2.74
N ASP A 142 -6.80 -28.78 -3.64
CA ASP A 142 -5.72 -29.72 -3.33
C ASP A 142 -4.47 -28.99 -2.84
N PHE A 143 -4.03 -27.95 -3.55
CA PHE A 143 -2.86 -27.15 -3.16
C PHE A 143 -3.03 -26.55 -1.75
N HIS A 144 -4.24 -26.13 -1.39
CA HIS A 144 -4.48 -25.49 -0.09
C HIS A 144 -4.84 -26.48 1.03
N GLN A 145 -5.34 -27.67 0.73
CA GLN A 145 -5.77 -28.64 1.75
C GLN A 145 -4.74 -29.75 1.96
N ASN A 146 -3.99 -30.12 0.91
CA ASN A 146 -2.96 -31.16 0.97
C ASN A 146 -1.58 -30.53 1.17
N LEU A 147 -1.10 -30.52 2.41
CA LEU A 147 0.18 -29.91 2.77
C LEU A 147 1.38 -30.58 2.09
N SER A 148 1.35 -31.91 1.94
CA SER A 148 2.43 -32.67 1.30
C SER A 148 2.52 -32.37 -0.20
N PHE A 149 1.37 -32.27 -0.87
CA PHE A 149 1.31 -31.84 -2.26
C PHE A 149 1.83 -30.41 -2.41
N ARG A 150 1.37 -29.48 -1.57
CA ARG A 150 1.81 -28.08 -1.57
C ARG A 150 3.32 -27.95 -1.42
N GLU A 151 3.88 -28.59 -0.39
CA GLU A 151 5.31 -28.55 -0.12
C GLU A 151 6.11 -29.09 -1.31
N ARG A 152 5.72 -30.28 -1.82
CA ARG A 152 6.41 -30.89 -2.95
C ARG A 152 6.33 -30.03 -4.21
N PHE A 153 5.14 -29.51 -4.52
CA PHE A 153 4.93 -28.64 -5.68
C PHE A 153 5.81 -27.39 -5.60
N MET A 154 5.79 -26.70 -4.46
CA MET A 154 6.59 -25.49 -4.26
C MET A 154 8.10 -25.77 -4.27
N ARG A 155 8.56 -26.89 -3.69
CA ARG A 155 9.98 -27.28 -3.72
C ARG A 155 10.47 -27.58 -5.13
N ILE A 156 9.71 -28.34 -5.92
CA ILE A 156 10.06 -28.61 -7.32
C ILE A 156 10.15 -27.30 -8.11
N MET A 157 9.19 -26.39 -7.92
CA MET A 157 9.24 -25.09 -8.57
C MET A 157 10.47 -24.27 -8.14
N PHE A 158 10.75 -24.23 -6.83
CA PHE A 158 11.91 -23.53 -6.27
C PHE A 158 13.23 -24.07 -6.84
N GLU A 159 13.42 -25.39 -6.83
CA GLU A 159 14.61 -26.07 -7.36
C GLU A 159 14.82 -25.77 -8.85
N ARG A 160 13.74 -25.75 -9.64
CA ARG A 160 13.81 -25.36 -11.06
C ARG A 160 14.26 -23.92 -11.26
N ILE A 161 13.82 -23.00 -10.40
CA ILE A 161 14.15 -21.58 -10.48
C ILE A 161 15.61 -21.34 -10.06
N VAL A 162 16.00 -21.85 -8.89
CA VAL A 162 17.34 -21.57 -8.33
C VAL A 162 18.45 -22.37 -8.99
N GLY A 163 18.13 -23.52 -9.60
CA GLY A 163 19.07 -24.34 -10.36
C GLY A 163 19.29 -23.88 -11.80
N ASP A 164 18.73 -22.74 -12.21
CA ASP A 164 18.88 -22.20 -13.55
C ASP A 164 19.90 -21.04 -13.58
N GLU A 165 20.97 -21.24 -14.36
CA GLU A 165 22.06 -20.27 -14.50
C GLU A 165 21.60 -18.95 -15.13
N GLU A 166 20.61 -18.98 -16.03
CA GLU A 166 20.12 -17.74 -16.63
C GLU A 166 19.36 -16.92 -15.61
N ILE A 167 18.51 -17.53 -14.78
CA ILE A 167 17.68 -16.83 -13.79
C ILE A 167 18.51 -16.13 -12.73
N GLY A 168 19.56 -16.78 -12.22
CA GLY A 168 20.40 -16.16 -11.23
C GLY A 168 21.70 -16.88 -10.94
N GLY A 169 21.80 -18.21 -11.11
CA GLY A 169 23.04 -18.95 -10.87
C GLY A 169 23.80 -18.48 -9.62
N ASN A 170 25.04 -18.05 -9.81
CA ASN A 170 25.90 -17.51 -8.75
C ASN A 170 25.49 -16.14 -8.18
N ASP A 171 24.56 -15.41 -8.79
CA ASP A 171 24.06 -14.12 -8.29
C ASP A 171 22.98 -14.29 -7.22
N LEU A 172 22.47 -15.50 -7.01
CA LEU A 172 21.52 -15.80 -5.94
C LEU A 172 22.19 -15.80 -4.57
N ASN A 173 21.48 -15.26 -3.59
CA ASN A 173 21.80 -15.40 -2.17
C ASN A 173 21.01 -16.58 -1.62
N MET A 174 21.58 -17.78 -1.76
CA MET A 174 20.90 -19.04 -1.40
C MET A 174 20.53 -19.13 0.08
N ASP A 175 21.27 -18.47 0.97
CA ASP A 175 20.98 -18.45 2.41
C ASP A 175 19.71 -17.65 2.75
N GLU A 176 19.34 -16.69 1.88
CA GLU A 176 18.13 -15.89 2.04
C GLU A 176 16.96 -16.33 1.13
N CYS A 177 17.19 -17.29 0.24
CA CYS A 177 16.13 -17.89 -0.56
C CYS A 177 15.28 -18.83 0.31
N MET A 178 13.94 -18.73 0.22
CA MET A 178 13.04 -19.45 1.13
C MET A 178 11.83 -20.06 0.41
N VAL A 179 11.42 -21.24 0.90
CA VAL A 179 10.14 -21.89 0.56
C VAL A 179 9.21 -21.81 1.76
N LEU A 180 8.28 -20.85 1.76
CA LEU A 180 7.36 -20.60 2.87
C LEU A 180 5.98 -21.23 2.61
N TYR A 181 5.94 -22.56 2.47
CA TYR A 181 4.71 -23.29 2.10
C TYR A 181 3.61 -23.30 3.18
N ARG A 182 3.97 -23.04 4.45
CA ARG A 182 3.03 -22.94 5.59
C ARG A 182 2.52 -21.53 5.86
N ALA A 183 2.99 -20.53 5.11
CA ALA A 183 2.50 -19.17 5.26
C ALA A 183 1.01 -19.08 4.88
N ARG A 184 0.30 -18.08 5.43
CA ARG A 184 -1.11 -17.83 5.10
C ARG A 184 -1.34 -17.67 3.59
N VAL A 185 -0.42 -16.98 2.93
CA VAL A 185 -0.27 -16.99 1.47
C VAL A 185 1.06 -17.67 1.23
N PRO A 186 1.08 -18.93 0.76
CA PRO A 186 2.33 -19.62 0.45
C PRO A 186 3.16 -18.82 -0.55
N ILE A 187 4.46 -18.76 -0.33
CA ILE A 187 5.35 -17.89 -1.11
C ILE A 187 6.74 -18.51 -1.28
N LEU A 188 7.32 -18.38 -2.47
CA LEU A 188 8.76 -18.55 -2.70
C LEU A 188 9.41 -17.17 -2.65
N VAL A 189 10.50 -17.05 -1.90
CA VAL A 189 11.31 -15.82 -1.85
C VAL A 189 12.64 -16.16 -2.50
N ILE A 190 12.94 -15.52 -3.64
CA ILE A 190 14.18 -15.66 -4.38
C ILE A 190 14.99 -14.39 -4.18
N LYS A 191 16.14 -14.50 -3.51
CA LYS A 191 17.00 -13.37 -3.16
C LYS A 191 18.24 -13.34 -4.02
N TYR A 192 18.59 -12.15 -4.50
CA TYR A 192 19.82 -11.88 -5.24
C TYR A 192 20.80 -11.14 -4.34
N LYS A 193 22.10 -11.35 -4.57
CA LYS A 193 23.20 -10.69 -3.84
C LYS A 193 23.18 -9.15 -3.98
N ASN A 194 22.60 -8.64 -5.06
CA ASN A 194 22.42 -7.20 -5.29
C ASN A 194 21.23 -6.59 -4.52
N GLY A 195 20.51 -7.40 -3.74
CA GLY A 195 19.35 -6.97 -2.93
C GLY A 195 18.00 -7.06 -3.65
N LEU A 196 17.94 -7.47 -4.92
CA LEU A 196 16.68 -7.77 -5.61
C LEU A 196 15.99 -8.98 -4.96
N SER A 197 14.66 -8.92 -4.86
CA SER A 197 13.80 -10.03 -4.46
C SER A 197 12.82 -10.36 -5.57
N VAL A 198 12.60 -11.64 -5.83
CA VAL A 198 11.43 -12.12 -6.55
C VAL A 198 10.60 -12.97 -5.62
N ASP A 199 9.35 -12.58 -5.45
CA ASP A 199 8.40 -13.17 -4.52
C ASP A 199 7.28 -13.85 -5.34
N VAL A 200 7.30 -15.19 -5.39
CA VAL A 200 6.31 -16.00 -6.12
C VAL A 200 5.22 -16.45 -5.17
N GLN A 201 4.05 -15.82 -5.23
CA GLN A 201 2.91 -16.09 -4.37
C GLN A 201 1.99 -17.15 -4.98
N PHE A 202 1.47 -18.05 -4.15
CA PHE A 202 0.42 -19.00 -4.52
C PHE A 202 -0.89 -18.53 -3.89
N PRO A 203 -1.80 -17.93 -4.69
CA PRO A 203 -3.00 -17.30 -4.16
C PRO A 203 -4.07 -18.33 -3.80
N SER A 204 -4.94 -17.97 -2.85
CA SER A 204 -6.24 -18.66 -2.65
C SER A 204 -7.20 -18.39 -3.81
N ASP A 205 -8.33 -19.10 -3.86
CA ASP A 205 -9.37 -18.98 -4.90
C ASP A 205 -9.95 -17.58 -5.12
N SER A 206 -9.81 -16.67 -4.15
CA SER A 206 -10.22 -15.28 -4.30
C SER A 206 -9.29 -14.45 -5.20
N TYR A 207 -8.06 -14.92 -5.44
CA TYR A 207 -7.01 -14.22 -6.18
C TYR A 207 -6.83 -12.75 -5.75
N GLN A 208 -6.91 -12.51 -4.45
CA GLN A 208 -6.98 -11.16 -3.88
C GLN A 208 -5.86 -10.23 -4.36
N ALA A 209 -4.62 -10.72 -4.46
CA ALA A 209 -3.49 -9.90 -4.88
C ALA A 209 -3.60 -9.42 -6.34
N MET A 210 -4.10 -10.27 -7.24
CA MET A 210 -4.36 -9.92 -8.64
C MET A 210 -5.50 -8.89 -8.74
N ARG A 211 -6.60 -9.11 -8.01
CA ARG A 211 -7.74 -8.18 -7.98
C ARG A 211 -7.35 -6.82 -7.41
N ASN A 212 -6.62 -6.79 -6.30
CA ASN A 212 -6.07 -5.57 -5.71
C ASN A 212 -5.16 -4.81 -6.69
N THR A 213 -4.29 -5.54 -7.39
CA THR A 213 -3.42 -4.99 -8.43
C THR A 213 -4.24 -4.37 -9.56
N ASN A 214 -5.26 -5.08 -10.05
CA ASN A 214 -6.14 -4.58 -11.10
C ASN A 214 -6.94 -3.34 -10.67
N LEU A 215 -7.44 -3.29 -9.44
CA LEU A 215 -8.13 -2.13 -8.88
C LEU A 215 -7.21 -0.89 -8.87
N VAL A 216 -5.99 -1.06 -8.39
CA VAL A 216 -4.99 0.02 -8.31
C VAL A 216 -4.60 0.53 -9.71
N ARG A 217 -4.48 -0.36 -10.70
CA ARG A 217 -4.26 0.02 -12.11
C ARG A 217 -5.36 0.91 -12.64
N HIS A 218 -6.61 0.56 -12.38
CA HIS A 218 -7.75 1.36 -12.81
C HIS A 218 -7.84 2.71 -12.08
N TYR A 219 -7.41 2.81 -10.81
CA TYR A 219 -7.24 4.11 -10.17
C TYR A 219 -6.15 4.96 -10.83
N ALA A 220 -5.02 4.35 -11.23
CA ALA A 220 -3.96 5.04 -11.93
C ALA A 220 -4.41 5.58 -13.31
N MET A 221 -5.27 4.81 -14.00
CA MET A 221 -5.88 5.21 -15.27
C MET A 221 -6.98 6.26 -15.11
N ALA A 222 -7.66 6.29 -13.96
CA ALA A 222 -8.73 7.24 -13.67
C ALA A 222 -8.21 8.66 -13.49
N ASP A 223 -7.13 8.85 -12.73
CA ASP A 223 -6.52 10.17 -12.53
C ASP A 223 -5.04 10.08 -12.13
N ARG A 224 -4.16 10.78 -12.86
CA ARG A 224 -2.71 10.78 -12.60
C ARG A 224 -2.34 11.29 -11.20
N ARG A 225 -3.18 12.14 -10.59
CA ARG A 225 -2.94 12.71 -9.26
C ARG A 225 -2.95 11.63 -8.18
N PHE A 226 -3.62 10.50 -8.39
CA PHE A 226 -3.56 9.35 -7.50
C PHE A 226 -2.12 8.88 -7.27
N GLY A 227 -1.38 8.66 -8.37
CA GLY A 227 0.02 8.24 -8.31
C GLY A 227 0.92 9.26 -7.63
N LEU A 228 0.70 10.56 -7.88
CA LEU A 228 1.47 11.65 -7.29
C LEU A 228 1.28 11.75 -5.78
N VAL A 229 0.02 11.71 -5.31
CA VAL A 229 -0.31 11.79 -3.88
C VAL A 229 0.15 10.51 -3.16
N TYR A 230 0.01 9.34 -3.78
CA TYR A 230 0.56 8.09 -3.26
C TYR A 230 2.09 8.14 -3.10
N MET A 231 2.82 8.56 -4.14
CA MET A 231 4.27 8.69 -4.09
C MET A 231 4.71 9.62 -2.96
N TRP A 232 4.00 10.74 -2.79
CA TRP A 232 4.25 11.68 -1.71
C TRP A 232 4.04 11.06 -0.32
N LEU A 233 2.86 10.48 -0.07
CA LEU A 233 2.50 9.92 1.23
C LEU A 233 3.41 8.73 1.59
N ARG A 234 3.73 7.89 0.61
CA ARG A 234 4.70 6.79 0.77
C ARG A 234 6.08 7.29 1.17
N THR A 235 6.58 8.33 0.48
CA THR A 235 7.90 8.93 0.79
C THR A 235 7.91 9.54 2.20
N LEU A 236 6.82 10.22 2.57
CA LEU A 236 6.63 10.75 3.92
C LEU A 236 6.65 9.63 4.97
N PHE A 237 5.87 8.57 4.77
CA PHE A 237 5.78 7.46 5.73
C PHE A 237 7.07 6.66 5.85
N ARG A 238 7.81 6.48 4.75
CA ARG A 238 9.19 5.94 4.79
C ARG A 238 10.11 6.82 5.62
N SER A 239 10.04 8.14 5.42
CA SER A 239 10.89 9.10 6.13
C SER A 239 10.57 9.19 7.63
N LEU A 240 9.30 8.98 8.00
CA LEU A 240 8.84 8.86 9.39
C LEU A 240 9.11 7.47 10.00
N GLY A 241 9.54 6.49 9.20
CA GLY A 241 9.93 5.16 9.66
C GLY A 241 8.76 4.21 9.95
N ILE A 242 7.56 4.50 9.44
CA ILE A 242 6.34 3.70 9.69
C ILE A 242 6.00 2.71 8.56
N MET A 243 6.79 2.69 7.49
CA MET A 243 6.73 1.70 6.40
C MET A 243 7.53 0.45 6.76
N ARG A 244 6.94 -0.45 7.56
CA ARG A 244 7.57 -1.71 8.01
C ARG A 244 6.55 -2.84 8.10
N SER A 245 6.06 -3.30 6.95
CA SER A 245 5.03 -4.34 6.87
C SER A 245 5.42 -5.64 7.59
N LYS A 246 6.70 -6.05 7.50
CA LYS A 246 7.23 -7.24 8.19
C LYS A 246 7.17 -7.12 9.72
N GLU A 247 7.22 -5.90 10.26
CA GLU A 247 7.05 -5.59 11.69
C GLU A 247 5.58 -5.27 12.04
N GLY A 248 4.65 -5.42 11.09
CA GLY A 248 3.23 -5.18 11.29
C GLY A 248 2.79 -3.71 11.23
N LEU A 249 3.61 -2.83 10.65
CA LEU A 249 3.22 -1.44 10.34
C LEU A 249 2.68 -1.35 8.89
N PHE A 250 2.87 -0.22 8.21
CA PHE A 250 2.30 -0.01 6.88
C PHE A 250 3.05 -0.77 5.77
N SER A 251 2.27 -1.30 4.84
CA SER A 251 2.72 -1.72 3.51
C SER A 251 2.34 -0.66 2.48
N SER A 252 2.94 -0.73 1.29
CA SER A 252 2.56 0.10 0.15
C SER A 252 1.07 0.04 -0.17
N TYR A 253 0.45 -1.15 -0.05
CA TYR A 253 -0.98 -1.32 -0.32
C TYR A 253 -1.87 -0.55 0.66
N HIS A 254 -1.53 -0.54 1.95
CA HIS A 254 -2.27 0.26 2.93
C HIS A 254 -2.27 1.76 2.58
N ILE A 255 -1.14 2.29 2.09
CA ILE A 255 -1.05 3.68 1.65
C ILE A 255 -1.91 3.91 0.40
N LEU A 256 -1.89 2.99 -0.57
CA LEU A 256 -2.77 3.05 -1.75
C LEU A 256 -4.24 3.13 -1.34
N CYS A 257 -4.68 2.31 -0.37
CA CYS A 257 -6.05 2.36 0.14
C CYS A 257 -6.37 3.72 0.78
N LEU A 258 -5.48 4.26 1.62
CA LEU A 258 -5.69 5.56 2.27
C LEU A 258 -5.79 6.70 1.26
N VAL A 259 -4.96 6.70 0.21
CA VAL A 259 -5.03 7.73 -0.84
C VAL A 259 -6.27 7.55 -1.70
N ALA A 260 -6.60 6.31 -2.10
CA ALA A 260 -7.77 6.03 -2.91
C ALA A 260 -9.05 6.49 -2.19
N HIS A 261 -9.21 6.10 -0.92
CA HIS A 261 -10.33 6.54 -0.08
C HIS A 261 -10.45 8.06 -0.01
N PHE A 262 -9.36 8.76 0.31
CA PHE A 262 -9.37 10.22 0.39
C PHE A 262 -9.82 10.87 -0.93
N LEU A 263 -9.31 10.39 -2.06
CA LEU A 263 -9.63 10.93 -3.38
C LEU A 263 -11.05 10.57 -3.89
N GLN A 264 -11.67 9.54 -3.32
CA GLN A 264 -13.05 9.14 -3.58
C GLN A 264 -14.06 9.85 -2.67
N CYS A 265 -13.61 10.40 -1.54
CA CYS A 265 -14.52 10.90 -0.52
C CYS A 265 -14.98 12.32 -0.83
N THR A 266 -16.30 12.52 -0.89
CA THR A 266 -16.94 13.85 -0.93
C THR A 266 -17.15 14.46 0.45
N SER A 267 -16.97 13.67 1.52
CA SER A 267 -17.25 14.09 2.88
C SER A 267 -16.08 14.92 3.43
N GLY A 268 -16.23 16.24 3.44
CA GLY A 268 -15.37 17.15 4.21
C GLY A 268 -14.31 17.88 3.38
N ALA A 269 -13.20 17.22 3.05
CA ALA A 269 -11.99 17.91 2.58
C ALA A 269 -11.96 18.26 1.07
N LEU A 270 -12.82 17.64 0.26
CA LEU A 270 -12.88 17.82 -1.19
C LEU A 270 -14.29 18.23 -1.61
N SER A 271 -14.39 19.31 -2.41
CA SER A 271 -15.67 19.75 -2.99
C SER A 271 -16.14 18.85 -4.16
N LYS A 272 -15.20 18.18 -4.82
CA LYS A 272 -15.41 17.23 -5.92
C LYS A 272 -14.42 16.08 -5.78
N THR A 273 -14.86 14.85 -6.07
CA THR A 273 -13.99 13.67 -6.04
C THR A 273 -12.97 13.71 -7.17
N VAL A 274 -11.77 13.21 -6.91
CA VAL A 274 -10.72 13.01 -7.92
C VAL A 274 -10.84 11.61 -8.54
N LEU A 275 -11.21 10.62 -7.72
CA LEU A 275 -11.39 9.23 -8.16
C LEU A 275 -12.86 8.81 -8.05
N PRO A 276 -13.33 7.93 -8.95
CA PRO A 276 -14.63 7.31 -8.78
C PRO A 276 -14.56 6.20 -7.74
N VAL A 277 -15.70 5.84 -7.18
CA VAL A 277 -15.86 4.55 -6.47
C VAL A 277 -15.94 3.44 -7.53
N LEU A 278 -14.78 2.93 -7.97
CA LEU A 278 -14.67 2.04 -9.14
C LEU A 278 -15.52 0.78 -9.05
N ILE A 279 -15.68 0.21 -7.85
CA ILE A 279 -16.51 -0.99 -7.64
C ILE A 279 -17.98 -0.74 -7.98
N ARG A 280 -18.43 0.52 -7.93
CA ARG A 280 -19.81 0.91 -8.29
C ARG A 280 -19.90 1.37 -9.74
N SER A 281 -19.02 2.27 -10.17
CA SER A 281 -19.10 2.87 -11.51
C SER A 281 -18.52 1.99 -12.61
N HIS A 282 -17.56 1.12 -12.29
CA HIS A 282 -16.82 0.27 -13.23
C HIS A 282 -16.75 -1.18 -12.73
N ALA A 283 -17.85 -1.69 -12.17
CA ALA A 283 -17.93 -3.04 -11.62
C ALA A 283 -17.53 -4.13 -12.64
N HIS A 284 -17.77 -3.90 -13.93
CA HIS A 284 -17.40 -4.81 -15.03
C HIS A 284 -15.87 -4.94 -15.26
N LEU A 285 -15.06 -4.04 -14.68
CA LEU A 285 -13.60 -4.05 -14.73
C LEU A 285 -12.97 -4.52 -13.42
N VAL A 286 -13.56 -4.14 -12.28
CA VAL A 286 -12.93 -4.32 -10.96
C VAL A 286 -13.82 -5.00 -9.93
N GLY A 287 -15.06 -5.38 -10.27
CA GLY A 287 -15.96 -6.03 -9.32
C GLY A 287 -15.41 -7.37 -8.78
N PRO A 288 -15.84 -7.79 -7.59
CA PRO A 288 -15.43 -9.08 -7.02
C PRO A 288 -15.85 -10.26 -7.91
N ASP A 289 -16.94 -10.11 -8.68
CA ASP A 289 -17.50 -11.15 -9.55
C ASP A 289 -16.90 -11.17 -10.97
N VAL A 290 -15.98 -10.24 -11.28
CA VAL A 290 -15.28 -10.26 -12.57
C VAL A 290 -14.49 -11.56 -12.68
N ASP A 291 -14.62 -12.25 -13.81
CA ASP A 291 -13.89 -13.48 -14.10
C ASP A 291 -12.38 -13.25 -13.91
N ILE A 292 -11.73 -14.16 -13.19
CA ILE A 292 -10.31 -14.04 -12.91
C ILE A 292 -9.46 -14.14 -14.18
N ASP A 293 -9.89 -14.89 -15.20
CA ASP A 293 -9.18 -14.96 -16.49
C ASP A 293 -9.15 -13.60 -17.17
N LYS A 294 -10.27 -12.87 -17.13
CA LYS A 294 -10.35 -11.48 -17.63
C LYS A 294 -9.46 -10.54 -16.82
N VAL A 295 -9.37 -10.72 -15.50
CA VAL A 295 -8.45 -9.93 -14.66
C VAL A 295 -6.99 -10.21 -15.05
N VAL A 296 -6.61 -11.47 -15.24
CA VAL A 296 -5.26 -11.86 -15.68
C VAL A 296 -4.94 -11.27 -17.05
N GLU A 297 -5.88 -11.32 -18.00
CA GLU A 297 -5.76 -10.69 -19.30
C GLU A 297 -5.50 -9.18 -19.16
N MET A 298 -6.30 -8.47 -18.37
CA MET A 298 -6.13 -7.03 -18.10
C MET A 298 -4.79 -6.70 -17.44
N LEU A 299 -4.29 -7.56 -16.54
CA LEU A 299 -2.97 -7.38 -15.92
C LEU A 299 -1.82 -7.55 -16.91
N GLY A 300 -1.99 -8.40 -17.93
CA GLY A 300 -1.03 -8.59 -19.02
C GLY A 300 -0.92 -7.40 -19.97
N GLN A 301 -1.90 -6.49 -19.98
CA GLN A 301 -1.89 -5.31 -20.83
C GLN A 301 -1.04 -4.17 -20.24
N PRO A 302 -0.43 -3.29 -21.07
CA PRO A 302 0.24 -2.09 -20.57
C PRO A 302 -0.77 -1.05 -20.04
N VAL A 303 -0.43 -0.35 -18.95
CA VAL A 303 -1.25 0.75 -18.37
C VAL A 303 -0.91 2.09 -19.01
N GLU A 304 0.34 2.28 -19.43
CA GLU A 304 0.85 3.57 -19.90
C GLU A 304 0.05 4.09 -21.10
N GLY A 305 -0.32 5.37 -21.05
CA GLY A 305 -1.11 6.02 -22.09
C GLY A 305 -2.61 5.68 -22.07
N ARG A 306 -3.08 4.76 -21.21
CA ARG A 306 -4.51 4.43 -21.10
C ARG A 306 -5.20 5.34 -20.08
N THR A 307 -6.36 5.85 -20.46
CA THR A 307 -7.29 6.57 -19.58
C THR A 307 -8.51 5.70 -19.29
N LEU A 308 -9.09 5.87 -18.11
CA LEU A 308 -10.34 5.20 -17.77
C LEU A 308 -11.49 5.80 -18.59
N GLN A 309 -12.11 5.00 -19.45
CA GLN A 309 -13.29 5.42 -20.20
C GLN A 309 -14.46 5.67 -19.26
N GLY A 310 -15.27 6.70 -19.53
CA GLY A 310 -16.46 7.01 -18.72
C GLY A 310 -16.16 7.72 -17.39
N TRP A 311 -14.93 8.16 -17.15
CA TRP A 311 -14.59 9.01 -16.00
C TRP A 311 -13.77 10.23 -16.39
N CYS A 312 -14.14 11.39 -15.86
CA CYS A 312 -13.33 12.59 -15.87
C CYS A 312 -13.56 13.33 -14.56
N SER A 313 -12.49 13.66 -13.83
CA SER A 313 -12.61 14.38 -12.56
C SER A 313 -12.93 15.85 -12.81
N GLU A 314 -14.01 16.35 -12.20
CA GLU A 314 -14.31 17.79 -12.12
C GLU A 314 -13.41 18.56 -11.12
N ASN A 315 -12.74 17.85 -10.21
CA ASN A 315 -11.83 18.45 -9.25
C ASN A 315 -10.61 19.07 -9.96
N ARG A 316 -10.30 20.35 -9.69
CA ARG A 316 -9.18 21.11 -10.29
C ARG A 316 -7.97 21.30 -9.38
N MET A 317 -7.99 20.73 -8.17
CA MET A 317 -6.87 20.83 -7.23
C MET A 317 -5.63 20.15 -7.79
N ASN A 318 -4.47 20.77 -7.64
CA ASN A 318 -3.20 20.15 -8.01
C ASN A 318 -2.77 19.11 -6.97
N ALA A 319 -1.78 18.27 -7.30
CA ALA A 319 -1.32 17.20 -6.41
C ALA A 319 -0.75 17.70 -5.07
N GLY A 320 -0.16 18.90 -5.03
CA GLY A 320 0.34 19.51 -3.81
C GLY A 320 -0.78 19.91 -2.85
N GLU A 321 -1.86 20.49 -3.37
CA GLU A 321 -3.07 20.79 -2.60
C GLU A 321 -3.70 19.52 -2.05
N LEU A 322 -3.89 18.50 -2.90
CA LEU A 322 -4.44 17.20 -2.49
C LEU A 322 -3.59 16.53 -1.40
N ALA A 323 -2.26 16.61 -1.49
CA ALA A 323 -1.35 16.06 -0.48
C ALA A 323 -1.52 16.74 0.89
N VAL A 324 -1.65 18.08 0.92
CA VAL A 324 -1.85 18.82 2.17
C VAL A 324 -3.25 18.56 2.73
N ARG A 325 -4.29 18.60 1.89
CA ARG A 325 -5.68 18.28 2.28
C ARG A 325 -5.82 16.85 2.79
N LEU A 326 -5.02 15.90 2.30
CA LEU A 326 -5.01 14.53 2.83
C LEU A 326 -4.56 14.49 4.30
N ILE A 327 -3.54 15.25 4.67
CA ILE A 327 -3.09 15.32 6.06
C ILE A 327 -4.15 15.98 6.92
N ASP A 328 -4.70 17.09 6.46
CA ASP A 328 -5.78 17.81 7.16
C ASP A 328 -7.01 16.90 7.37
N TYR A 329 -7.42 16.17 6.33
CA TYR A 329 -8.51 15.20 6.37
C TYR A 329 -8.30 14.16 7.47
N TYR A 330 -7.18 13.44 7.44
CA TYR A 330 -6.93 12.39 8.43
C TYR A 330 -6.56 12.91 9.83
N ALA A 331 -6.08 14.14 9.97
CA ALA A 331 -5.76 14.76 11.27
C ALA A 331 -7.02 15.18 12.04
N ASN A 332 -8.09 15.53 11.31
CA ASN A 332 -9.37 15.93 11.88
C ASN A 332 -10.35 14.76 12.06
N MET A 333 -9.89 13.54 11.82
CA MET A 333 -10.69 12.32 12.00
C MET A 333 -10.21 11.50 13.17
N ASP A 334 -11.15 10.97 13.94
CA ASP A 334 -10.87 9.88 14.87
C ASP A 334 -10.90 8.55 14.10
N ILE A 335 -9.73 8.15 13.59
CA ILE A 335 -9.59 6.93 12.79
C ILE A 335 -9.90 5.64 13.57
N PHE A 336 -9.98 5.70 14.90
CA PHE A 336 -10.34 4.55 15.73
C PHE A 336 -11.85 4.37 15.88
N ARG A 337 -12.63 5.44 15.65
CA ARG A 337 -14.09 5.40 15.61
C ARG A 337 -14.68 5.18 14.21
N CYS A 338 -13.81 5.05 13.22
CA CYS A 338 -14.20 5.01 11.82
C CYS A 338 -13.63 3.79 11.09
N ALA A 339 -14.35 3.32 10.08
CA ALA A 339 -13.89 2.32 9.12
C ALA A 339 -13.73 2.98 7.74
N ILE A 340 -12.60 2.69 7.10
CA ILE A 340 -12.28 3.15 5.74
C ILE A 340 -12.74 2.05 4.78
N SER A 341 -13.67 2.36 3.87
CA SER A 341 -14.26 1.39 2.95
C SER A 341 -14.14 1.86 1.50
N LEU A 342 -13.33 1.15 0.71
CA LEU A 342 -13.04 1.54 -0.69
C LEU A 342 -14.22 1.30 -1.65
N ASP A 343 -15.09 0.34 -1.35
CA ASP A 343 -16.29 0.01 -2.12
C ASP A 343 -17.43 1.03 -1.94
N LYS A 344 -17.36 1.84 -0.88
CA LYS A 344 -18.35 2.87 -0.57
C LYS A 344 -17.84 4.28 -0.84
N GLY A 345 -16.52 4.51 -0.84
CA GLY A 345 -15.94 5.84 -0.94
C GLY A 345 -16.33 6.78 0.21
N THR A 346 -16.77 6.22 1.33
CA THR A 346 -17.27 6.94 2.49
C THR A 346 -16.64 6.40 3.76
N LEU A 347 -16.60 7.26 4.77
CA LEU A 347 -16.10 6.90 6.09
C LEU A 347 -17.29 6.46 6.95
N GLU A 348 -17.25 5.22 7.42
CA GLU A 348 -18.34 4.65 8.21
C GLU A 348 -18.01 4.73 9.70
N ARG A 349 -18.89 5.37 10.47
CA ARG A 349 -18.76 5.37 11.93
C ARG A 349 -19.02 3.96 12.45
N LYS A 350 -18.11 3.46 13.28
CA LYS A 350 -18.27 2.15 13.92
C LYS A 350 -19.47 2.19 14.86
N LYS A 351 -20.40 1.25 14.71
CA LYS A 351 -21.61 1.15 15.55
C LYS A 351 -21.28 0.97 17.03
N GLN A 352 -20.16 0.31 17.33
CA GLN A 352 -19.59 0.23 18.66
C GLN A 352 -18.11 0.64 18.58
N PRO A 353 -17.63 1.56 19.45
CA PRO A 353 -16.21 1.80 19.58
C PRO A 353 -15.56 0.48 20.00
N SER A 354 -14.71 -0.05 19.12
CA SER A 354 -13.80 -1.13 19.50
C SER A 354 -13.04 -0.68 20.76
N SER A 355 -12.94 -1.55 21.77
CA SER A 355 -12.07 -1.31 22.94
C SER A 355 -10.59 -1.20 22.55
N GLU A 356 -10.28 -1.52 21.30
CA GLU A 356 -8.95 -1.56 20.73
C GLU A 356 -8.78 -0.45 19.67
N ASN A 357 -7.68 0.31 19.78
CA ASN A 357 -7.25 1.33 18.82
C ASN A 357 -6.82 0.71 17.48
N TRP A 358 -7.78 0.16 16.74
CA TRP A 358 -7.53 -0.56 15.52
C TRP A 358 -7.99 0.27 14.31
N LEU A 359 -7.02 0.68 13.48
CA LEU A 359 -7.28 1.22 12.15
C LEU A 359 -7.93 0.14 11.28
N GLN A 360 -9.13 0.44 10.78
CA GLN A 360 -9.89 -0.47 9.93
C GLN A 360 -9.92 0.05 8.50
N ILE A 361 -9.35 -0.74 7.59
CA ILE A 361 -9.36 -0.51 6.15
C ILE A 361 -9.95 -1.77 5.51
N PHE A 362 -10.99 -1.60 4.71
CA PHE A 362 -11.66 -2.67 3.98
C PHE A 362 -11.46 -2.44 2.48
N ASP A 363 -10.82 -3.42 1.84
CA ASP A 363 -10.80 -3.52 0.39
C ASP A 363 -12.01 -4.32 -0.11
N PRO A 364 -12.35 -4.24 -1.41
CA PRO A 364 -13.56 -4.89 -1.94
C PRO A 364 -13.48 -6.41 -2.05
N TYR A 365 -12.31 -7.02 -1.83
CA TYR A 365 -12.06 -8.43 -2.11
C TYR A 365 -11.74 -9.23 -0.84
N SER A 366 -11.63 -8.57 0.32
CA SER A 366 -11.42 -9.18 1.62
C SER A 366 -12.61 -8.96 2.53
N LYS A 367 -13.07 -10.05 3.17
CA LYS A 367 -14.04 -9.97 4.27
C LYS A 367 -13.43 -9.46 5.59
N ALA A 368 -12.11 -9.29 5.64
CA ALA A 368 -11.37 -8.94 6.83
C ALA A 368 -10.67 -7.57 6.67
N ASN A 369 -10.39 -6.93 7.79
CA ASN A 369 -9.55 -5.74 7.82
C ASN A 369 -8.17 -6.05 7.21
N VAL A 370 -7.76 -5.27 6.21
CA VAL A 370 -6.45 -5.46 5.56
C VAL A 370 -5.31 -5.02 6.48
N CYS A 371 -5.57 -4.05 7.37
CA CYS A 371 -4.64 -3.59 8.39
C CYS A 371 -4.73 -4.50 9.62
N LYS A 372 -3.92 -5.55 9.71
CA LYS A 372 -4.13 -6.63 10.71
C LYS A 372 -3.59 -6.34 12.12
N ARG A 373 -2.81 -5.26 12.29
CA ARG A 373 -2.05 -4.98 13.51
C ARG A 373 -2.49 -3.66 14.12
N ARG A 374 -2.61 -3.61 15.46
CA ARG A 374 -3.02 -2.41 16.20
C ARG A 374 -2.02 -1.27 16.05
N ASP A 375 -0.73 -1.57 16.16
CA ASP A 375 0.37 -0.59 16.14
C ASP A 375 0.37 0.29 14.87
N ALA A 376 -0.16 -0.21 13.76
CA ALA A 376 -0.30 0.57 12.54
C ALA A 376 -1.24 1.76 12.74
N GLY A 377 -2.36 1.60 13.44
CA GLY A 377 -3.29 2.70 13.71
C GLY A 377 -2.67 3.80 14.56
N ASP A 378 -1.99 3.44 15.64
CA ASP A 378 -1.29 4.39 16.49
C ASP A 378 -0.15 5.09 15.74
N ALA A 379 0.66 4.35 14.98
CA ALA A 379 1.74 4.92 14.18
C ALA A 379 1.20 5.90 13.12
N PHE A 380 0.07 5.58 12.50
CA PHE A 380 -0.61 6.44 11.54
C PHE A 380 -1.07 7.75 12.18
N GLN A 381 -1.86 7.68 13.25
CA GLN A 381 -2.41 8.87 13.90
C GLN A 381 -1.28 9.79 14.41
N HIS A 382 -0.23 9.23 15.01
CA HIS A 382 0.93 10.01 15.43
C HIS A 382 1.65 10.67 14.24
N ALA A 383 1.86 9.95 13.14
CA ALA A 383 2.51 10.49 11.95
C ALA A 383 1.69 11.62 11.32
N ILE A 384 0.38 11.43 11.15
CA ILE A 384 -0.52 12.44 10.60
C ILE A 384 -0.57 13.68 11.50
N ASN A 385 -0.79 13.51 12.81
CA ASN A 385 -0.84 14.64 13.75
C ASN A 385 0.50 15.38 13.81
N PHE A 386 1.62 14.66 13.82
CA PHE A 386 2.95 15.28 13.78
C PHE A 386 3.13 16.16 12.55
N VAL A 387 2.76 15.67 11.37
CA VAL A 387 2.89 16.41 10.11
C VAL A 387 1.92 17.61 10.11
N PHE A 388 0.68 17.40 10.54
CA PHE A 388 -0.32 18.46 10.66
C PHE A 388 0.15 19.60 11.59
N HIS A 389 0.62 19.27 12.80
CA HIS A 389 1.19 20.26 13.71
C HIS A 389 2.41 20.96 13.11
N LYS A 390 3.26 20.27 12.33
CA LYS A 390 4.38 20.93 11.64
C LYS A 390 3.95 21.85 10.50
N MET A 391 2.79 21.62 9.88
CA MET A 391 2.20 22.55 8.93
C MET A 391 1.69 23.82 9.64
N GLN A 392 1.25 23.71 10.90
CA GLN A 392 0.82 24.84 11.74
C GLN A 392 1.99 25.60 12.38
N ASP A 393 2.96 24.88 12.96
CA ASP A 393 4.05 25.38 13.82
C ASP A 393 5.19 26.11 13.10
N ALA A 394 5.16 26.26 11.77
CA ALA A 394 6.16 27.06 11.05
C ALA A 394 6.14 28.57 11.44
N GLN A 395 5.38 28.92 12.49
CA GLN A 395 5.39 30.17 13.24
C GLN A 395 6.44 30.23 14.37
N ARG A 396 6.90 29.11 14.97
CA ARG A 396 7.67 29.13 16.24
C ARG A 396 9.20 29.13 16.15
N VAL A 397 9.77 29.07 14.94
CA VAL A 397 11.24 29.04 14.72
C VAL A 397 11.79 30.39 14.21
N MET A 398 10.94 31.40 14.02
CA MET A 398 11.40 32.75 13.66
C MET A 398 11.18 33.81 14.76
N ASN A 399 10.62 33.41 15.92
CA ASN A 399 10.48 34.25 17.10
C ASN A 399 11.33 33.74 18.29
N ARG A 400 12.41 33.01 18.02
CA ARG A 400 13.43 32.64 19.00
C ARG A 400 14.82 32.77 18.40
#